data_AF-A0A841KZH3-F1
#
_entry.id   AF-A0A841KZH3-F1
#
_cell.length_a   1.000
_cell.length_b   1.000
_cell.length_c   1.000
_cell.angle_alpha   90.00
_cell.angle_beta   90.00
_cell.angle_gamma   90.00
#
_symmetry.space_group_name_H-M   'P 1'
#
loop_
_entity.id
_entity.type
_entity.pdbx_description
1 polymer ?
#
loop_
_entity_poly.entity_id
_entity_poly.type
_entity_poly.pdbx_seq_one_letter_code
_entity_poly.pdbx_strand_id
1 'polypeptide(L)' 'MEDDFEIIGDIPSIVKHGVMNPPALMINGVVKISGKIPTVEEVVEVIQQF' A
#
# COMPACT_ATOMS: atom_id res chain seq x y z
N MET A 1 9.38 -12.41 13.81
CA MET A 1 9.78 -11.62 12.64
C MET A 1 8.82 -10.44 12.69
N GLU A 2 9.31 -9.26 13.05
CA GLU A 2 8.56 -8.03 12.75
C GLU A 2 8.74 -7.86 11.25
N ASP A 3 7.77 -8.32 10.46
CA ASP A 3 7.84 -8.18 9.02
C ASP A 3 7.69 -6.69 8.68
N ASP A 4 8.68 -6.12 7.99
CA ASP A 4 8.69 -4.71 7.55
C ASP A 4 7.52 -4.37 6.61
N PHE A 5 6.77 -5.37 6.14
CA PHE A 5 5.61 -5.23 5.28
C PHE A 5 4.60 -6.37 5.49
N GLU A 6 3.33 -6.09 5.22
CA GLU A 6 2.24 -7.05 5.27
C GLU A 6 1.51 -7.10 3.91
N ILE A 7 1.10 -8.29 3.47
CA ILE A 7 0.29 -8.47 2.26
C ILE A 7 -1.16 -8.70 2.65
N ILE A 8 -2.04 -7.78 2.25
CA ILE A 8 -3.49 -7.89 2.45
C ILE A 8 -4.12 -8.40 1.16
N GLY A 9 -4.61 -9.63 1.19
CA GLY A 9 -5.23 -10.30 0.03
C GLY A 9 -6.75 -10.45 0.11
N ASP A 10 -7.36 -10.20 1.27
CA ASP A 10 -8.80 -10.39 1.46
C ASP A 10 -9.58 -9.11 1.14
N ILE A 11 -10.66 -9.26 0.38
CA ILE A 11 -11.52 -8.15 -0.05
C ILE A 11 -12.07 -7.33 1.14
N PRO A 12 -12.54 -7.93 2.25
CA PRO A 12 -13.03 -7.17 3.39
C PRO A 12 -11.99 -6.22 3.98
N SER A 13 -10.75 -6.69 4.18
CA SER A 13 -9.67 -5.87 4.71
C SER A 13 -9.22 -4.81 3.71
N ILE A 14 -9.14 -5.13 2.41
CA ILE A 14 -8.84 -4.15 1.36
C ILE A 14 -9.84 -2.98 1.41
N VAL A 15 -11.14 -3.27 1.47
CA VAL A 15 -12.21 -2.26 1.54
C VAL A 15 -12.16 -1.48 2.86
N LYS A 16 -11.89 -2.16 3.99
CA LYS A 16 -11.73 -1.51 5.31
C LYS A 16 -10.64 -0.45 5.30
N HIS A 17 -9.60 -0.66 4.51
CA HIS A 17 -8.50 0.29 4.32
C HIS A 17 -8.78 1.39 3.28
N GLY A 18 -10.02 1.50 2.77
CA GLY A 18 -10.41 2.53 1.81
C GLY A 18 -9.94 2.27 0.38
N VAL A 19 -9.41 1.09 0.08
CA VAL A 19 -8.97 0.71 -1.26
C VAL A 19 -10.15 0.14 -2.03
N MET A 20 -10.63 0.89 -3.02
CA MET A 20 -11.74 0.45 -3.89
C MET A 20 -11.25 -0.34 -5.11
N ASN A 21 -10.07 0.02 -5.65
CA ASN A 21 -9.49 -0.57 -6.85
C ASN A 21 -8.05 -1.04 -6.55
N PRO A 22 -7.85 -2.33 -6.22
CA PRO A 22 -6.52 -2.92 -6.10
C PRO A 22 -5.77 -2.93 -7.45
N PRO A 23 -4.42 -2.96 -7.46
CA PRO A 23 -3.51 -2.99 -6.31
C PRO A 23 -3.31 -1.61 -5.66
N ALA A 24 -2.88 -1.60 -4.40
CA ALA A 24 -2.57 -0.39 -3.64
C ALA A 24 -1.34 -0.58 -2.73
N LEU A 25 -0.62 0.51 -2.47
CA LEU A 25 0.49 0.59 -1.52
C LEU A 25 0.10 1.47 -0.34
N MET A 26 0.25 0.92 0.86
CA MET A 26 0.00 1.60 2.12
C MET A 26 1.29 1.64 2.94
N ILE A 27 1.56 2.77 3.58
CA ILE A 27 2.68 2.94 4.49
C ILE A 27 2.14 3.49 5.81
N ASN A 28 2.46 2.83 6.92
CA ASN A 28 2.04 3.24 8.27
C ASN A 28 0.53 3.53 8.37
N GLY A 29 -0.31 2.69 7.75
CA GLY A 29 -1.77 2.84 7.78
C GLY A 29 -2.35 3.83 6.77
N VAL A 30 -1.52 4.52 5.97
CA VAL A 30 -1.97 5.52 4.99
C VAL A 30 -1.79 5.01 3.56
N VAL A 31 -2.88 4.97 2.79
CA VAL A 31 -2.84 4.62 1.36
C VAL A 31 -2.14 5.74 0.59
N LYS A 32 -1.09 5.39 -0.16
CA LYS A 32 -0.28 6.34 -0.94
C LYS A 32 -0.45 6.18 -2.44
N ILE A 33 -0.63 4.94 -2.89
CA ILE A 33 -0.81 4.61 -4.30
C ILE A 33 -1.97 3.63 -4.39
N SER A 34 -2.88 3.84 -5.34
CA SER A 34 -4.02 2.95 -5.58
C SER A 34 -4.35 2.88 -7.07
N GLY A 35 -4.76 1.70 -7.54
CA GLY A 35 -5.21 1.49 -8.91
C GLY A 35 -4.08 1.39 -9.94
N LYS A 36 -2.82 1.30 -9.49
CA LYS A 36 -1.66 1.03 -10.35
C LYS A 36 -0.59 0.25 -9.58
N ILE A 37 0.24 -0.48 -10.33
CA ILE A 37 1.48 -1.04 -9.82
C ILE A 37 2.53 0.06 -9.89
N PRO A 38 3.10 0.52 -8.77
CA PRO A 38 4.12 1.55 -8.79
C PRO A 38 5.45 1.03 -9.33
N THR A 39 6.25 1.95 -9.86
CA THR A 39 7.67 1.71 -10.17
C THR A 39 8.51 1.75 -8.89
N VAL A 40 9.75 1.24 -8.96
CA VAL A 40 10.66 1.25 -7.80
C VAL A 40 10.95 2.68 -7.36
N GLU A 41 11.15 3.59 -8.31
CA GLU A 41 11.41 5.00 -8.07
C GLU A 41 10.27 5.67 -7.30
N GLU A 42 9.02 5.45 -7.72
CA GLU A 42 7.83 5.98 -7.04
C GLU A 42 7.70 5.45 -5.60
N VAL A 43 8.04 4.17 -5.37
CA VAL A 43 8.01 3.59 -4.02
C VAL A 43 9.05 4.26 -3.12
N VAL A 44 10.28 4.45 -3.61
CA VAL A 44 11.35 5.10 -2.86
C VAL A 44 10.98 6.54 -2.51
N GLU A 45 10.46 7.31 -3.46
CA GLU A 45 10.00 8.68 -3.23
C GLU A 45 8.93 8.78 -2.13
N VAL A 46 7.97 7.84 -2.14
CA VAL A 46 6.88 7.82 -1.16
C VAL A 46 7.37 7.41 0.24
N ILE A 47 8.33 6.48 0.33
CA ILE A 47 8.93 6.06 1.60
C ILE A 47 9.74 7.22 2.22
N GLN A 48 10.52 7.95 1.42
CA GLN A 48 11.37 9.05 1.89
C GLN A 48 10.62 10.29 2.42
N GLN A 49 9.30 10.36 2.20
CA GLN A 49 8.46 11.44 2.73
C GLN A 49 8.07 11.24 4.21
N PHE A 50 8.60 10.21 4.88
CA PHE A 50 8.37 9.86 6.27
C PHE A 50 9.70 9.69 7.02
#